data_AF-A0A177NLJ8-F1
#
_entry.id   AF-A0A177NLJ8-F1
#
_cell.length_a   1.000
_cell.length_b   1.000
_cell.length_c   1.000
_cell.angle_alpha   90.00
_cell.angle_beta   90.00
_cell.angle_gamma   90.00
#
_symmetry.space_group_name_H-M   'P 1'
#
loop_
_entity.id
_entity.type
_entity.pdbx_description
1 polymer ?
#
loop_
_entity_poly.entity_id
_entity_poly.type
_entity_poly.pdbx_seq_one_letter_code
_entity_poly.pdbx_strand_id
1 'polypeptide(L)'
;MMIEVHDDAVDDIEGISQINMSDSLKLVSFIEQLCTDQRLIAKLLENGFGENRQGPISVKKWGSVHKLEHLPVWRLRAWDLEKQGLNYRLIYFFNWMDRNYYIMAVVHRSDLDYDDKYNEIRIRVTKRIQNEFPGI
;
A
#
# COMPACT_ATOMS: atom_id res chain seq x y z
N MET A 1 15.40 -6.84 4.54
CA MET A 1 14.03 -6.31 4.40
C MET A 1 13.72 -6.30 2.93
N MET A 2 12.78 -7.12 2.50
CA MET A 2 12.28 -7.11 1.13
C MET A 2 10.84 -6.58 1.12
N ILE A 3 10.38 -6.21 -0.06
CA ILE A 3 8.98 -5.89 -0.31
C ILE A 3 8.44 -7.03 -1.18
N GLU A 4 7.39 -7.66 -0.71
CA GLU A 4 6.65 -8.68 -1.44
C GLU A 4 5.30 -8.10 -1.88
N VAL A 5 4.94 -8.36 -3.13
CA VAL A 5 3.62 -7.99 -3.67
C VAL A 5 2.75 -9.21 -3.53
N HIS A 6 1.73 -9.12 -2.66
CA HIS A 6 0.80 -10.22 -2.43
C HIS A 6 -0.11 -10.42 -3.65
N ASP A 7 -0.59 -11.65 -3.88
CA ASP A 7 -1.41 -12.01 -5.05
C ASP A 7 -2.61 -11.07 -5.26
N ASP A 8 -3.36 -10.74 -4.21
CA ASP A 8 -4.47 -9.76 -4.29
C ASP A 8 -4.03 -8.38 -4.86
N ALA A 9 -2.79 -7.95 -4.59
CA ALA A 9 -2.24 -6.70 -5.14
C ALA A 9 -1.74 -6.88 -6.58
N VAL A 10 -1.29 -8.07 -6.95
CA VAL A 10 -0.99 -8.42 -8.35
C VAL A 10 -2.27 -8.36 -9.17
N ASP A 11 -3.36 -8.98 -8.69
CA ASP A 11 -4.68 -8.95 -9.33
C ASP A 11 -5.21 -7.52 -9.48
N ASP A 12 -4.99 -6.65 -8.49
CA ASP A 12 -5.33 -5.23 -8.59
C ASP A 12 -4.58 -4.55 -9.75
N ILE A 13 -3.27 -4.78 -9.86
CA ILE A 13 -2.41 -4.20 -10.92
C ILE A 13 -2.82 -4.73 -12.30
N GLU A 14 -3.15 -6.02 -12.39
CA GLU A 14 -3.67 -6.65 -13.61
C GLU A 14 -5.02 -6.03 -13.99
N GLY A 15 -5.94 -5.85 -13.03
CA GLY A 15 -7.21 -5.17 -13.25
C GLY A 15 -7.04 -3.73 -13.76
N ILE A 16 -6.07 -2.99 -13.19
CA ILE A 16 -5.71 -1.66 -13.68
C ILE A 16 -5.17 -1.74 -15.12
N SER A 17 -4.37 -2.76 -15.46
CA SER A 17 -3.79 -2.91 -16.80
C SER A 17 -4.85 -3.10 -17.89
N GLN A 18 -5.97 -3.78 -17.57
CA GLN A 18 -7.08 -4.01 -18.49
C GLN A 18 -7.84 -2.71 -18.82
N ILE A 19 -7.83 -1.74 -17.90
CA ILE A 19 -8.49 -0.43 -18.06
C ILE A 19 -7.51 0.58 -18.68
N ASN A 20 -6.31 0.67 -18.12
CA ASN A 20 -5.25 1.56 -18.56
C ASN A 20 -3.86 0.94 -18.31
N MET A 21 -3.32 0.34 -19.37
CA MET A 21 -1.97 -0.25 -19.38
C MET A 21 -0.87 0.74 -18.97
N SER A 22 -0.97 2.01 -19.39
CA SER A 22 0.04 3.02 -19.05
C SER A 22 0.09 3.27 -17.54
N ASP A 23 -1.06 3.30 -16.87
CA ASP A 23 -1.11 3.52 -15.43
C ASP A 23 -0.56 2.33 -14.67
N SER A 24 -0.90 1.11 -15.11
CA SER A 24 -0.37 -0.13 -14.55
C SER A 24 1.17 -0.20 -14.66
N LEU A 25 1.75 0.10 -15.84
CA LEU A 25 3.21 0.09 -16.03
C LEU A 25 3.93 1.10 -15.14
N LYS A 26 3.34 2.27 -14.90
CA LYS A 26 3.90 3.28 -13.98
C LYS A 26 3.85 2.81 -12.53
N LEU A 27 2.79 2.11 -12.12
CA LEU A 27 2.68 1.54 -10.78
C LEU A 27 3.69 0.41 -10.57
N VAL A 28 3.85 -0.48 -11.55
CA VAL A 28 4.88 -1.54 -11.53
C VAL A 28 6.27 -0.92 -11.40
N SER A 29 6.60 0.05 -12.26
CA SER A 29 7.90 0.74 -12.20
C SER A 29 8.15 1.41 -10.84
N PHE A 30 7.11 1.98 -10.23
CA PHE A 30 7.20 2.57 -8.90
C PHE A 30 7.44 1.52 -7.81
N ILE A 31 6.76 0.37 -7.88
CA ILE A 31 6.97 -0.75 -6.93
C ILE A 31 8.39 -1.31 -7.08
N GLU A 32 8.88 -1.50 -8.30
CA GLU A 32 10.26 -1.95 -8.56
C GLU A 32 11.30 -0.97 -7.99
N GLN A 33 11.07 0.33 -8.16
CA GLN A 33 11.90 1.36 -7.53
C GLN A 33 11.85 1.25 -6.00
N LEU A 34 10.66 1.05 -5.43
CA LEU A 34 10.48 0.91 -3.99
C LEU A 34 11.22 -0.32 -3.44
N CYS A 35 11.25 -1.42 -4.18
CA CYS A 35 11.97 -2.65 -3.82
C CYS A 35 13.50 -2.48 -3.84
N THR A 36 14.03 -1.51 -4.59
CA THR A 36 15.46 -1.35 -4.81
C THR A 36 16.06 -0.14 -4.07
N ASP A 37 15.29 0.91 -3.80
CA ASP A 37 15.76 2.10 -3.07
C ASP A 37 15.65 1.92 -1.55
N GLN A 38 16.76 1.53 -0.92
CA GLN A 38 16.87 1.37 0.54
C GLN A 38 16.48 2.63 1.33
N ARG A 39 16.64 3.82 0.74
CA ARG A 39 16.25 5.07 1.41
C ARG A 39 14.74 5.20 1.50
N LEU A 40 13.99 4.68 0.52
CA LEU A 40 12.53 4.65 0.57
C LEU A 40 12.03 3.57 1.52
N ILE A 41 12.62 2.38 1.48
CA ILE A 41 12.29 1.26 2.39
C ILE A 41 12.41 1.71 3.85
N ALA A 42 13.48 2.44 4.19
CA ALA A 42 13.71 2.95 5.55
C ALA A 42 12.60 3.91 6.04
N LYS A 43 11.76 4.44 5.15
CA LYS A 43 10.67 5.37 5.46
C LYS A 43 9.29 4.72 5.57
N LEU A 44 9.16 3.45 5.21
CA LEU A 44 7.87 2.75 5.15
C LEU A 44 7.21 2.54 6.52
N LEU A 45 7.92 2.68 7.64
CA LEU A 45 7.30 2.64 8.98
C LEU A 45 7.11 4.03 9.60
N GLU A 46 7.63 5.08 8.95
CA GLU A 46 7.59 6.45 9.46
C GLU A 46 6.22 7.08 9.18
N ASN A 47 5.31 6.99 10.16
CA ASN A 47 3.97 7.56 10.04
C ASN A 47 4.02 9.09 9.86
N GLY A 48 3.41 9.59 8.79
CA GLY A 48 3.38 11.00 8.45
C GLY A 48 4.54 11.45 7.56
N PHE A 49 5.44 10.54 7.16
CA PHE A 49 6.51 10.86 6.23
C PHE A 49 5.93 11.42 4.92
N GLY A 50 6.57 12.49 4.43
CA GLY A 50 6.23 13.15 3.17
C GLY A 50 4.85 13.81 3.12
N GLU A 51 4.12 13.95 4.23
CA GLU A 51 2.79 14.60 4.25
C GLU A 51 2.83 16.07 3.81
N ASN A 52 3.95 16.75 4.07
CA ASN A 52 4.23 18.12 3.63
C ASN A 52 4.59 18.22 2.13
N ARG A 53 4.38 17.15 1.35
CA ARG A 53 4.76 17.03 -0.07
C ARG A 53 6.27 17.19 -0.32
N GLN A 54 7.10 16.97 0.70
CA GLN A 54 8.54 16.89 0.53
C GLN A 54 8.94 15.42 0.33
N GLY A 55 9.74 15.18 -0.72
CA GLY A 55 10.18 13.85 -1.09
C GLY A 55 9.26 13.15 -2.12
N PRO A 56 9.63 11.91 -2.51
CA PRO A 56 8.96 11.20 -3.62
C PRO A 56 7.67 10.49 -3.18
N ILE A 57 7.52 10.20 -1.89
CA ILE A 57 6.41 9.39 -1.36
C ILE A 57 5.79 10.02 -0.11
N SER A 58 4.59 9.59 0.24
CA SER A 58 3.98 9.86 1.54
C SER A 58 3.45 8.57 2.17
N VAL A 59 3.75 8.38 3.45
CA VAL A 59 3.41 7.20 4.25
C VAL A 59 2.52 7.62 5.41
N LYS A 60 1.42 6.91 5.62
CA LYS A 60 0.56 7.12 6.78
C LYS A 60 -0.02 5.80 7.27
N LYS A 61 -0.19 5.66 8.58
CA LYS A 61 -0.98 4.58 9.17
C LYS A 61 -2.44 4.67 8.72
N TRP A 62 -3.05 3.52 8.47
CA TRP A 62 -4.50 3.41 8.36
C TRP A 62 -5.10 3.37 9.77
N GLY A 63 -5.28 4.56 10.35
CA GLY A 63 -5.54 4.71 11.78
C GLY A 63 -6.76 3.94 12.30
N SER A 64 -7.85 3.89 11.53
CA SER A 64 -9.04 3.12 11.90
C SER A 64 -8.78 1.61 11.94
N VAL A 65 -7.97 1.09 11.00
CA VAL A 65 -7.57 -0.34 10.96
C VAL A 65 -6.67 -0.71 12.14
N HIS A 66 -5.70 0.14 12.44
CA HIS A 66 -4.86 -0.03 13.63
C HIS A 66 -5.68 -0.04 14.93
N LYS A 67 -6.70 0.81 15.02
CA LYS A 67 -7.46 1.01 16.25
C LYS A 67 -8.51 -0.09 16.48
N LEU A 68 -9.21 -0.52 15.43
CA LEU A 68 -10.36 -1.41 15.56
C LEU A 68 -10.00 -2.88 15.32
N GLU A 69 -9.08 -3.15 14.40
CA GLU A 69 -8.66 -4.52 14.04
C GLU A 69 -7.31 -4.89 14.64
N HIS A 70 -6.63 -3.94 15.29
CA HIS A 70 -5.29 -4.11 15.86
C HIS A 70 -4.20 -4.48 14.86
N LEU A 71 -4.44 -4.26 13.56
CA LEU A 71 -3.49 -4.61 12.50
C LEU A 71 -2.57 -3.43 12.15
N PRO A 72 -1.25 -3.65 12.01
CA PRO A 72 -0.29 -2.61 11.66
C PRO A 72 -0.32 -2.35 10.15
N VAL A 73 -1.33 -1.63 9.65
CA VAL A 73 -1.51 -1.37 8.22
C VAL A 73 -1.23 0.09 7.87
N TRP A 74 -0.39 0.29 6.85
CA TRP A 74 -0.05 1.59 6.30
C TRP A 74 -0.60 1.76 4.89
N ARG A 75 -0.67 3.03 4.49
CA ARG A 75 -0.89 3.45 3.10
C ARG A 75 0.30 4.25 2.61
N LEU A 76 0.68 3.98 1.37
CA LEU A 76 1.72 4.65 0.62
C LEU A 76 1.11 5.32 -0.62
N ARG A 77 1.60 6.51 -0.96
CA ARG A 77 1.35 7.17 -2.25
C ARG A 77 2.65 7.74 -2.81
N ALA A 78 2.75 7.83 -4.13
CA ALA A 78 3.84 8.50 -4.83
C ALA A 78 3.40 9.87 -5.32
N TRP A 79 4.12 10.92 -4.93
CA TRP A 79 3.76 12.29 -5.30
C TRP A 79 3.95 12.55 -6.80
N ASP A 80 4.97 11.97 -7.40
CA ASP A 80 5.22 12.15 -8.84
C ASP A 80 4.21 11.40 -9.71
N LEU A 81 3.60 10.32 -9.21
CA LEU A 81 2.47 9.68 -9.86
C LEU A 81 1.18 10.51 -9.69
N GLU A 82 0.92 11.05 -8.50
CA GLU A 82 -0.25 11.94 -8.28
C GLU A 82 -0.21 13.19 -9.16
N LYS A 83 0.98 13.80 -9.36
CA LYS A 83 1.17 14.93 -10.29
C LYS A 83 0.81 14.58 -11.74
N GLN A 84 0.90 13.31 -12.11
CA GLN A 84 0.50 12.79 -13.42
C GLN A 84 -0.97 12.35 -13.46
N GLY A 85 -1.73 12.57 -12.38
CA GLY A 85 -3.13 12.17 -12.27
C GLY A 85 -3.36 10.77 -11.68
N LEU A 86 -2.30 10.01 -11.38
CA LEU A 86 -2.40 8.65 -10.85
C LEU A 86 -2.59 8.70 -9.33
N ASN A 87 -3.85 8.70 -8.90
CA ASN A 87 -4.22 8.80 -7.49
C ASN A 87 -4.37 7.41 -6.84
N TYR A 88 -3.35 6.56 -6.95
CA TYR A 88 -3.36 5.23 -6.36
C TYR A 88 -2.77 5.20 -4.95
N ARG A 89 -3.15 4.18 -4.19
CA ARG A 89 -2.67 3.89 -2.84
C ARG A 89 -2.19 2.45 -2.80
N LEU A 90 -0.97 2.28 -2.32
CA LEU A 90 -0.44 0.98 -1.96
C LEU A 90 -0.75 0.76 -0.49
N ILE A 91 -1.53 -0.28 -0.18
CA ILE A 91 -1.82 -0.68 1.18
C ILE A 91 -0.87 -1.80 1.55
N TYR A 92 -0.19 -1.68 2.68
CA TYR A 92 0.82 -2.65 3.08
C TYR A 92 0.93 -2.77 4.59
N PHE A 93 1.56 -3.84 5.05
CA PHE A 93 1.98 -3.99 6.45
C PHE A 93 3.43 -4.48 6.51
N PHE A 94 4.01 -4.43 7.71
CA PHE A 94 5.31 -5.01 7.99
C PHE A 94 5.14 -6.22 8.90
N ASN A 95 5.63 -7.37 8.46
CA ASN A 95 5.67 -8.57 9.27
C ASN A 95 6.96 -8.61 10.10
N TRP A 96 6.84 -8.56 11.42
CA TRP A 96 8.00 -8.59 12.31
C TRP A 96 8.69 -9.96 12.36
N MET A 97 7.96 -11.03 12.04
CA MET A 97 8.47 -12.40 12.13
C MET A 97 9.51 -12.71 11.05
N ASP A 98 9.24 -12.32 9.80
CA ASP A 98 10.16 -12.50 8.66
C ASP A 98 10.92 -11.22 8.28
N ARG A 99 10.56 -10.07 8.88
CA ARG A 99 11.12 -8.74 8.62
C ARG A 99 10.93 -8.27 7.17
N ASN A 100 9.76 -8.55 6.60
CA ASN A 100 9.38 -8.13 5.25
C ASN A 100 8.14 -7.22 5.26
N TYR A 101 8.05 -6.42 4.19
CA TYR A 101 6.84 -5.66 3.88
C TYR A 101 6.00 -6.43 2.87
N TYR A 102 4.69 -6.41 3.06
CA TYR A 102 3.72 -7.05 2.17
C TYR A 102 2.77 -5.99 1.62
N ILE A 103 2.81 -5.74 0.31
CA ILE A 103 1.83 -4.90 -0.38
C ILE A 103 0.59 -5.76 -0.61
N MET A 104 -0.50 -5.42 0.08
CA MET A 104 -1.75 -6.18 0.12
C MET A 104 -2.82 -5.66 -0.85
N ALA A 105 -2.71 -4.41 -1.30
CA ALA A 105 -3.63 -3.86 -2.29
C ALA A 105 -3.02 -2.67 -3.03
N VAL A 106 -3.44 -2.48 -4.28
CA VAL A 106 -3.18 -1.29 -5.11
C VAL A 106 -4.50 -0.71 -5.59
N VAL A 107 -4.95 0.38 -4.97
CA VAL A 107 -6.33 0.86 -5.17
C VAL A 107 -6.38 2.33 -5.52
N HIS A 108 -7.33 2.73 -6.35
CA HIS A 108 -7.53 4.14 -6.62
C HIS A 108 -8.10 4.84 -5.38
N ARG A 109 -7.72 6.11 -5.16
CA ARG A 109 -8.11 6.86 -3.97
C ARG A 109 -9.63 7.00 -3.82
N SER A 110 -10.38 7.05 -4.92
CA SER A 110 -11.84 7.15 -4.88
C SER A 110 -12.52 5.94 -4.26
N ASP A 111 -11.89 4.76 -4.37
CA ASP A 111 -12.53 3.48 -4.03
C ASP A 111 -12.30 3.12 -2.56
N LEU A 112 -11.42 3.89 -1.90
CA LEU A 112 -11.03 3.68 -0.52
C LEU A 112 -11.55 4.78 0.39
N ASP A 113 -12.60 4.47 1.13
CA ASP A 113 -12.99 5.21 2.33
C ASP A 113 -12.30 4.57 3.55
N TYR A 114 -11.48 5.36 4.24
CA TYR A 114 -10.69 4.87 5.37
C TYR A 114 -11.53 4.68 6.64
N ASP A 115 -12.66 5.36 6.75
CA ASP A 115 -13.50 5.35 7.94
C ASP A 115 -14.69 4.40 7.80
N ASP A 116 -15.01 3.97 6.58
CA ASP A 116 -15.99 2.92 6.34
C ASP A 116 -15.43 1.53 6.69
N LYS A 117 -16.07 0.88 7.66
CA LYS A 117 -15.73 -0.50 8.08
C LYS A 117 -16.27 -1.57 7.12
N TYR A 118 -17.22 -1.21 6.27
CA TYR A 118 -17.83 -2.09 5.28
C TYR A 118 -17.19 -1.99 3.89
N ASN A 119 -16.22 -1.08 3.71
CA ASN A 119 -15.47 -0.94 2.48
C ASN A 119 -14.81 -2.28 2.10
N GLU A 120 -15.00 -2.71 0.85
CA GLU A 120 -14.59 -4.03 0.38
C GLU A 120 -13.07 -4.23 0.46
N ILE A 121 -12.28 -3.18 0.16
CA ILE A 121 -10.81 -3.23 0.22
C ILE A 121 -10.36 -3.44 1.67
N ARG A 122 -10.99 -2.74 2.62
CA ARG A 122 -10.69 -2.93 4.05
C ARG A 122 -10.96 -4.37 4.45
N ILE A 123 -12.15 -4.88 4.15
CA ILE A 123 -12.55 -6.25 4.52
C ILE A 123 -11.59 -7.28 3.89
N ARG A 124 -11.23 -7.12 2.62
CA ARG A 124 -10.30 -8.00 1.91
C ARG A 124 -8.93 -8.00 2.58
N VAL A 125 -8.32 -6.82 2.76
CA VAL A 125 -6.98 -6.68 3.33
C VAL A 125 -6.92 -7.22 4.76
N THR A 126 -7.87 -6.85 5.63
CA THR A 126 -7.82 -7.28 7.04
C THR A 126 -8.04 -8.78 7.19
N LYS A 127 -8.99 -9.36 6.45
CA LYS A 127 -9.20 -10.82 6.45
C LYS A 127 -7.99 -11.57 5.93
N ARG A 128 -7.37 -11.10 4.84
CA ARG A 128 -6.18 -11.74 4.27
C ARG A 128 -5.04 -11.79 5.28
N ILE A 129 -4.73 -10.64 5.90
CA ILE A 129 -3.69 -10.54 6.94
C ILE A 129 -3.99 -11.50 8.10
N GLN A 130 -5.21 -11.51 8.62
CA GLN A 130 -5.59 -12.36 9.76
C GLN A 130 -5.51 -13.86 9.47
N ASN A 131 -5.83 -14.26 8.23
CA ASN A 131 -5.84 -15.67 7.84
C ASN A 131 -4.42 -16.21 7.58
N GLU A 132 -3.58 -15.42 6.92
CA GLU A 132 -2.27 -15.90 6.43
C GLU A 132 -1.12 -15.53 7.36
N PHE A 133 -1.28 -14.48 8.15
CA PHE A 133 -0.27 -14.00 9.08
C PHE A 133 -0.81 -13.95 10.51
N PRO A 134 -1.13 -15.11 11.11
CA PRO A 134 -1.68 -15.16 12.45
C PRO A 134 -0.67 -14.61 13.46
N GLY A 135 -1.11 -13.69 14.31
CA GLY A 135 -0.30 -13.13 15.40
C GLY A 135 0.48 -11.86 15.05
N ILE A 136 0.19 -11.24 13.91
CA ILE A 136 0.59 -9.86 13.59
C ILE A 136 -0.30 -8.84 14.30
#